data_AF-A0A1B1S3J6-F1
#
_entry.id   AF-A0A1B1S3J6-F1
#
_cell.length_a   1.000
_cell.length_b   1.000
_cell.length_c   1.000
_cell.angle_alpha   90.00
_cell.angle_beta   90.00
_cell.angle_gamma   90.00
#
_symmetry.space_group_name_H-M   'P 1'
#
loop_
_entity.id
_entity.type
_entity.pdbx_description
1 polymer ?
#
loop_
_entity_poly.entity_id
_entity_poly.type
_entity_poly.pdbx_seq_one_letter_code
_entity_poly.pdbx_strand_id
1 'polypeptide(L)'
;MDETLQVYSTKKDWTPWDEAAVLKMDQRARADLAKMINCKGLLIDLSMDQHAEVRFGVAKNIHTPLQTLERLSTEELCITVKNTAKQTLSSLSFT
;
A
#
# COMPACT_ATOMS: atom_id res chain seq x y z
N MET A 1 -2.03 10.34 -17.88
CA MET A 1 -1.45 9.78 -16.65
C MET A 1 -1.17 10.98 -15.77
N ASP A 2 -1.75 11.04 -14.57
CA ASP A 2 -1.62 12.20 -13.68
C ASP A 2 -0.14 12.42 -13.35
N GLU A 3 0.40 13.59 -13.70
CA GLU A 3 1.82 13.94 -13.50
C GLU A 3 2.24 13.76 -12.03
N THR A 4 1.29 13.92 -11.12
CA THR A 4 1.46 13.76 -9.68
C THR A 4 1.81 12.31 -9.30
N LEU A 5 1.21 11.31 -9.96
CA LEU A 5 1.52 9.90 -9.72
C LEU A 5 2.95 9.55 -10.13
N GLN A 6 3.43 10.16 -11.23
CA GLN A 6 4.78 9.92 -11.71
C GLN A 6 5.85 10.47 -10.75
N VAL A 7 5.57 11.61 -10.10
CA VAL A 7 6.45 12.19 -9.08
C VAL A 7 6.59 11.28 -7.86
N TYR A 8 5.50 10.81 -7.28
CA TYR A 8 5.54 10.02 -6.05
C TYR A 8 5.97 8.56 -6.26
N SER A 9 5.70 7.98 -7.43
CA SER A 9 6.05 6.59 -7.75
C SER A 9 7.54 6.27 -7.70
N THR A 10 8.40 7.24 -8.04
CA THR A 10 9.86 7.06 -8.12
C THR A 10 10.59 7.62 -6.90
N LYS A 11 9.85 8.18 -5.94
CA LYS A 11 10.39 8.88 -4.78
C LYS A 11 10.93 7.90 -3.75
N LYS A 12 12.21 8.08 -3.38
CA LYS A 12 12.90 7.27 -2.35
C LYS A 12 12.85 7.92 -0.98
N ASP A 13 13.05 9.23 -0.94
CA ASP A 13 13.04 10.01 0.29
C ASP A 13 11.69 10.72 0.45
N TRP A 14 10.91 10.24 1.41
CA TRP A 14 9.58 10.74 1.73
C TRP A 14 9.67 11.68 2.93
N THR A 15 9.10 12.87 2.78
CA THR A 15 8.88 13.79 3.90
C THR A 15 7.47 13.60 4.46
N PRO A 16 7.20 14.03 5.71
CA PRO A 16 5.84 14.04 6.23
C PRO A 16 4.84 14.84 5.37
N TRP A 17 5.31 15.86 4.64
CA TRP A 17 4.48 16.62 3.72
C TRP A 17 4.09 15.83 2.47
N ASP A 18 4.99 15.00 1.95
CA ASP A 18 4.73 14.10 0.83
C ASP A 18 3.68 13.05 1.21
N GLU A 19 3.84 12.45 2.40
CA GLU A 19 2.87 11.47 2.93
C GLU A 19 1.49 12.11 3.11
N ALA A 20 1.44 13.31 3.73
CA ALA A 20 0.20 14.05 3.90
C ALA A 20 -0.44 14.47 2.56
N ALA A 21 0.36 14.74 1.52
CA ALA A 21 -0.14 15.03 0.19
C ALA A 21 -0.81 13.80 -0.42
N VAL A 22 -0.19 12.62 -0.32
CA VAL A 22 -0.78 11.36 -0.82
C VAL A 22 -2.08 11.02 -0.07
N LEU A 23 -2.12 11.19 1.25
CA LEU A 23 -3.34 10.93 2.03
C LEU A 23 -4.53 11.82 1.63
N LYS A 24 -4.28 12.98 1.02
CA LYS A 24 -5.32 13.90 0.51
C LYS A 24 -5.74 13.65 -0.94
N MET A 25 -5.04 12.78 -1.68
CA MET A 25 -5.41 12.43 -3.06
C MET A 25 -6.73 11.67 -3.11
N ASP A 26 -7.31 11.52 -4.30
CA ASP A 26 -8.43 10.60 -4.46
C ASP A 26 -8.02 9.13 -4.24
N GLN A 27 -9.01 8.29 -3.97
CA GLN A 27 -8.81 6.88 -3.66
C GLN A 27 -8.13 6.08 -4.77
N ARG A 28 -8.30 6.46 -6.05
CA ARG A 28 -7.66 5.75 -7.18
C ARG A 28 -6.17 6.07 -7.19
N ALA A 29 -5.81 7.34 -7.05
CA ALA A 29 -4.42 7.76 -6.95
C ALA A 29 -3.71 7.09 -5.77
N ARG A 30 -4.35 7.05 -4.59
CA ARG A 30 -3.79 6.32 -3.43
C ARG A 30 -3.63 4.82 -3.69
N ALA A 31 -4.60 4.18 -4.34
CA ALA A 31 -4.54 2.75 -4.64
C ALA A 31 -3.44 2.41 -5.65
N ASP A 32 -3.21 3.27 -6.64
CA ASP A 32 -2.14 3.08 -7.59
C ASP A 32 -0.77 3.29 -6.94
N LEU A 33 -0.59 4.37 -6.16
CA LEU A 33 0.65 4.60 -5.42
C LEU A 33 0.95 3.48 -4.44
N ALA A 34 -0.04 2.99 -3.69
CA ALA A 34 0.13 1.91 -2.72
C ALA A 34 0.78 0.65 -3.33
N LYS A 35 0.60 0.39 -4.64
CA LYS A 35 1.20 -0.76 -5.33
C LYS A 35 2.70 -0.60 -5.62
N MET A 36 3.20 0.62 -5.64
CA MET A 36 4.52 0.95 -6.21
C MET A 36 5.47 1.67 -5.26
N ILE A 37 4.96 2.39 -4.26
CA ILE A 37 5.80 3.13 -3.32
C ILE A 37 6.56 2.17 -2.38
N ASN A 38 7.69 2.64 -1.85
CA ASN A 38 8.50 1.90 -0.86
C ASN A 38 8.49 2.56 0.53
N CYS A 39 7.71 3.62 0.72
CA CYS A 39 7.55 4.27 2.02
C CYS A 39 6.74 3.39 2.97
N LYS A 40 7.44 2.70 3.88
CA LYS A 40 6.82 1.78 4.83
C LYS A 40 5.81 2.45 5.76
N GLY A 41 6.10 3.66 6.24
CA GLY A 41 5.19 4.44 7.09
C GLY A 41 3.85 4.70 6.38
N LEU A 42 3.93 5.24 5.18
CA LEU A 42 2.73 5.50 4.37
C LEU A 42 1.98 4.21 3.99
N LEU A 43 2.68 3.09 3.73
CA LEU A 43 2.02 1.80 3.50
C LEU A 43 1.27 1.29 4.74
N ILE A 44 1.75 1.57 5.95
CA ILE A 44 1.03 1.29 7.20
C ILE A 44 -0.25 2.14 7.25
N ASP A 45 -0.16 3.44 6.98
CA ASP A 45 -1.33 4.32 7.01
C ASP A 45 -2.38 3.92 5.95
N LEU A 46 -1.94 3.68 4.72
CA LEU A 46 -2.82 3.24 3.62
C LEU A 46 -3.42 1.84 3.85
N SER A 47 -2.81 1.01 4.71
CA SER A 47 -3.39 -0.28 5.11
C SER A 47 -4.66 -0.14 5.95
N MET A 48 -4.94 1.06 6.44
CA MET A 48 -6.14 1.42 7.20
C MET A 48 -7.12 2.28 6.38
N ASP A 49 -6.84 2.50 5.09
CA ASP A 49 -7.70 3.30 4.22
C ASP A 49 -9.12 2.72 4.16
N GLN A 50 -10.13 3.59 4.17
CA GLN A 50 -11.53 3.19 4.10
C GLN A 50 -11.87 2.43 2.81
N HIS A 51 -11.16 2.70 1.71
CA HIS A 51 -11.40 2.06 0.42
C HIS A 51 -10.60 0.77 0.27
N ALA A 52 -11.30 -0.34 0.03
CA ALA A 52 -10.67 -1.65 -0.15
C ALA A 52 -9.70 -1.71 -1.34
N GLU A 53 -9.90 -0.90 -2.38
CA GLU A 53 -8.97 -0.80 -3.52
C GLU A 53 -7.58 -0.27 -3.09
N VAL A 54 -7.53 0.65 -2.13
CA VAL A 54 -6.28 1.17 -1.59
C VAL A 54 -5.59 0.10 -0.76
N ARG A 55 -6.33 -0.55 0.15
CA ARG A 55 -5.81 -1.66 0.98
C ARG A 55 -5.34 -2.84 0.13
N PHE A 56 -6.01 -3.11 -0.99
CA PHE A 56 -5.57 -4.09 -1.98
C PHE A 56 -4.21 -3.72 -2.59
N GLY A 57 -4.00 -2.45 -2.93
CA GLY A 57 -2.71 -1.96 -3.40
C GLY A 57 -1.59 -2.22 -2.38
N VAL A 58 -1.85 -1.93 -1.11
CA VAL A 58 -0.92 -2.22 0.00
C VAL A 58 -0.65 -3.73 0.13
N ALA A 59 -1.69 -4.56 0.11
CA ALA A 59 -1.56 -6.01 0.22
C ALA A 59 -0.74 -6.63 -0.92
N LYS A 60 -0.76 -6.02 -2.11
CA LYS A 60 0.00 -6.48 -3.29
C LYS A 60 1.47 -6.03 -3.27
N ASN A 61 1.83 -5.07 -2.44
CA ASN A 61 3.16 -4.47 -2.45
C ASN A 61 4.15 -5.23 -1.56
N ILE A 62 5.26 -5.67 -2.15
CA ILE A 62 6.34 -6.40 -1.47
C ILE A 62 7.12 -5.56 -0.44
N HIS A 63 7.01 -4.23 -0.52
CA HIS A 63 7.63 -3.31 0.44
C HIS A 63 6.76 -3.08 1.68
N THR A 64 5.49 -3.54 1.67
CA THR A 64 4.62 -3.47 2.83
C THR A 64 5.23 -4.24 4.00
N PRO A 65 5.32 -3.65 5.20
CA PRO A 65 5.88 -4.34 6.36
C PRO A 65 5.19 -5.68 6.64
N LEU A 66 5.97 -6.69 7.06
CA LEU A 66 5.47 -8.04 7.32
C LEU A 66 4.29 -8.04 8.29
N GLN A 67 4.40 -7.32 9.40
CA GLN A 67 3.32 -7.22 10.40
C GLN A 67 2.02 -6.64 9.80
N THR A 68 2.14 -5.69 8.87
CA THR A 68 0.98 -5.11 8.17
C THR A 68 0.36 -6.13 7.22
N LEU A 69 1.17 -6.88 6.47
CA LEU A 69 0.68 -7.96 5.61
C LEU A 69 0.03 -9.09 6.44
N GLU A 70 0.61 -9.46 7.58
CA GLU A 70 0.05 -10.46 8.50
C GLU A 70 -1.34 -10.05 8.98
N ARG A 71 -1.48 -8.81 9.48
CA ARG A 71 -2.76 -8.24 9.89
C ARG A 71 -3.79 -8.28 8.76
N LEU A 72 -3.42 -7.81 7.56
CA LEU A 72 -4.30 -7.86 6.39
C LEU A 72 -4.65 -9.31 6.01
N SER A 73 -3.78 -10.28 6.24
CA SER A 73 -4.00 -11.69 5.89
C SER A 73 -4.95 -12.42 6.87
N THR A 74 -5.18 -11.88 8.07
CA THR A 74 -5.95 -12.52 9.14
C THR A 74 -7.23 -11.74 9.47
N GLU A 75 -7.13 -10.43 9.66
CA GLU A 75 -8.18 -9.56 10.22
C GLU A 75 -9.02 -8.84 9.15
N GLU A 76 -8.53 -8.73 7.91
CA GLU A 76 -9.25 -8.03 6.85
C GLU A 76 -10.55 -8.75 6.45
N LEU A 77 -11.61 -7.98 6.25
CA LEU A 77 -12.93 -8.49 5.86
C LEU A 77 -13.04 -8.67 4.34
N CYS A 78 -12.40 -7.81 3.55
CA CYS A 78 -12.37 -7.97 2.11
C CYS A 78 -11.54 -9.20 1.72
N ILE A 79 -12.22 -10.25 1.25
CA ILE A 79 -11.59 -11.53 0.88
C ILE A 79 -10.46 -11.34 -0.13
N THR A 80 -10.62 -10.43 -1.10
CA THR A 80 -9.61 -10.15 -2.12
C THR A 80 -8.34 -9.57 -1.50
N VAL A 81 -8.46 -8.57 -0.62
CA VAL A 81 -7.32 -7.96 0.09
C VAL A 81 -6.63 -9.01 0.96
N LYS A 82 -7.42 -9.78 1.73
CA LYS A 82 -6.93 -10.83 2.62
C LYS A 82 -6.13 -11.90 1.89
N ASN A 83 -6.66 -12.42 0.79
CA ASN A 83 -5.98 -13.45 0.00
C ASN A 83 -4.74 -12.89 -0.72
N THR A 84 -4.79 -11.63 -1.16
CA THR A 84 -3.63 -10.97 -1.77
C THR A 84 -2.50 -10.83 -0.75
N ALA A 85 -2.80 -10.40 0.49
CA ALA A 85 -1.79 -10.30 1.54
C ALA A 85 -1.15 -11.66 1.86
N LYS A 86 -1.94 -12.75 1.90
CA LYS A 86 -1.41 -14.12 2.04
C LYS A 86 -0.46 -14.49 0.91
N GLN A 87 -0.83 -14.20 -0.33
CA GLN A 87 0.01 -14.49 -1.50
C GLN A 87 1.33 -13.73 -1.44
N THR A 88 1.29 -12.44 -1.09
CA THR A 88 2.48 -11.61 -0.95
C THR A 88 3.39 -12.14 0.16
N LEU A 89 2.86 -12.47 1.34
CA LEU A 89 3.62 -13.11 2.42
C LEU A 89 4.30 -14.41 1.96
N SER A 90 3.56 -15.29 1.29
CA SER A 90 4.13 -16.52 0.74
C SER A 90 5.26 -16.22 -0.24
N SER A 91 5.10 -15.22 -1.12
CA SER A 91 6.17 -14.85 -2.08
C SER A 91 7.45 -14.35 -1.41
N LEU A 92 7.33 -13.66 -0.28
CA LEU A 92 8.46 -13.16 0.52
C LEU A 92 9.15 -14.28 1.30
N SER A 93 8.46 -15.39 1.58
CA SER A 93 9.06 -16.54 2.27
C SER A 93 10.00 -17.38 1.41
N PHE A 94 10.00 -17.17 0.09
CA PHE A 94 10.84 -17.89 -0.88
C PHE A 94 11.96 -17.01 -1.50
N THR A 95 12.16 -15.81 -0.99
CA THR A 95 13.23 -14.86 -1.38
C THR A 95 14.26 -14.72 -0.28
#